data_AF-A0A950RT00-F1
#
_entry.id   AF-A0A950RT00-F1
#
_cell.length_a   1.000
_cell.length_b   1.000
_cell.length_c   1.000
_cell.angle_alpha   90.00
_cell.angle_beta   90.00
_cell.angle_gamma   90.00
#
_symmetry.space_group_name_H-M   'P 1'
#
loop_
_entity.id
_entity.type
_entity.pdbx_description
1 polymer ?
#
loop_
_entity_poly.entity_id
_entity_poly.type
_entity_poly.pdbx_seq_one_letter_code
_entity_poly.pdbx_strand_id
1 'polypeptide(L)'
;MQFNFPRSARAQVQIPDSTGEGDSVTTADAVNPFQVNVSDDDLADLGRRIAAVRWPTRELVADRSQGVQLATIQELAHYWTADYDWRTFEASLNALPQFKTAIDGVDVHFIHVKSPHANALPVIITHGWPGSVVELLGIIGPLTDPT
;
A
#
# COMPACT_ATOMS: atom_id res chain seq x y z
N MET A 1 -51.00 -25.08 -24.54
CA MET A 1 -50.82 -25.60 -23.16
C MET A 1 -50.65 -24.40 -22.25
N GLN A 2 -51.63 -24.15 -21.39
CA GLN A 2 -51.71 -23.01 -20.47
C GLN A 2 -51.67 -23.59 -19.07
N PHE A 3 -50.65 -23.25 -18.28
CA PHE A 3 -50.54 -23.70 -16.89
C PHE A 3 -50.88 -22.54 -15.97
N ASN A 4 -51.99 -22.72 -15.26
CA ASN A 4 -52.53 -21.87 -14.21
C ASN A 4 -51.85 -22.24 -12.88
N PHE A 5 -51.26 -21.27 -12.18
CA PHE A 5 -50.69 -21.48 -10.84
C PHE A 5 -51.52 -20.71 -9.79
N PRO A 6 -51.93 -21.35 -8.68
CA PRO A 6 -52.81 -20.74 -7.69
C PRO A 6 -52.08 -19.71 -6.80
N ARG A 7 -52.79 -18.62 -6.47
CA ARG A 7 -52.41 -17.68 -5.41
C ARG A 7 -52.54 -18.36 -4.05
N SER A 8 -51.50 -18.35 -3.24
CA SER A 8 -51.57 -18.73 -1.82
C SER A 8 -50.91 -17.69 -0.92
N ALA A 9 -51.71 -17.28 0.05
CA ALA A 9 -51.44 -16.77 1.40
C ALA A 9 -50.29 -15.76 1.62
N ARG A 10 -50.70 -14.54 2.00
CA ARG A 10 -49.88 -13.59 2.78
C ARG A 10 -49.57 -14.20 4.15
N ALA A 11 -48.31 -14.50 4.42
CA ALA A 11 -47.83 -14.64 5.79
C ALA A 11 -47.61 -13.23 6.38
N GLN A 12 -48.39 -12.87 7.40
CA GLN A 12 -48.09 -11.72 8.24
C GLN A 12 -46.95 -12.13 9.19
N VAL A 13 -45.79 -11.48 9.07
CA VAL A 13 -44.73 -11.57 10.07
C VAL A 13 -45.00 -10.51 11.13
N GLN A 14 -45.10 -10.97 12.37
CA GLN A 14 -45.34 -10.18 13.57
C GLN A 14 -44.01 -9.56 14.02
N ILE A 15 -43.97 -8.22 14.13
CA ILE A 15 -42.83 -7.46 14.67
C ILE A 15 -42.89 -7.56 16.21
N PRO A 16 -41.85 -8.08 16.90
CA PRO A 16 -41.74 -7.88 18.33
C PRO A 16 -41.25 -6.45 18.61
N ASP A 17 -41.93 -5.79 19.55
CA ASP A 17 -41.48 -4.53 20.14
C ASP A 17 -40.34 -4.84 21.12
N SER A 18 -39.12 -4.44 20.79
CA SER A 18 -38.00 -4.42 21.75
C SER A 18 -37.27 -3.09 21.66
N THR A 19 -37.61 -2.26 22.62
CA THR A 19 -36.87 -1.12 23.15
C THR A 19 -35.39 -1.44 23.38
N GLY A 20 -34.51 -0.52 22.96
CA GLY A 20 -33.17 -0.35 23.55
C GLY A 20 -32.00 -1.05 22.86
N GLU A 21 -31.48 -0.44 21.80
CA GLU A 21 -30.11 0.11 21.70
C GLU A 21 -29.96 0.64 20.28
N GLY A 22 -29.85 1.96 20.16
CA GLY A 22 -29.46 2.56 18.90
C GLY A 22 -28.03 2.18 18.63
N ASP A 23 -27.83 1.12 17.85
CA ASP A 23 -26.56 0.87 17.19
C ASP A 23 -26.34 2.08 16.26
N SER A 24 -25.61 3.04 16.79
CA SER A 24 -25.13 4.18 16.05
C SER A 24 -24.29 3.62 14.91
N VAL A 25 -24.87 3.57 13.71
CA VAL A 25 -24.12 3.51 12.47
C VAL A 25 -23.28 4.78 12.44
N THR A 26 -22.10 4.74 13.05
CA THR A 26 -21.19 5.88 13.11
C THR A 26 -19.77 5.37 13.19
N THR A 27 -19.23 5.06 12.01
CA THR A 27 -18.02 5.76 11.60
C THR A 27 -18.11 5.91 10.10
N ALA A 28 -18.25 7.15 9.62
CA ALA A 28 -17.70 7.43 8.30
C ALA A 28 -16.22 7.02 8.40
N ASP A 29 -15.75 6.12 7.54
CA ASP A 29 -14.37 5.65 7.58
C ASP A 29 -13.43 6.86 7.53
N ALA A 30 -12.85 7.19 8.68
CA ALA A 30 -12.12 8.45 8.85
C ALA A 30 -10.81 8.36 8.08
N VAL A 31 -10.60 9.33 7.18
CA VAL A 31 -9.33 9.48 6.47
C VAL A 31 -8.34 10.19 7.39
N ASN A 32 -7.32 9.46 7.84
CA ASN A 32 -6.34 9.93 8.81
C ASN A 32 -5.01 10.24 8.12
N PRO A 33 -4.33 11.36 8.44
CA PRO A 33 -2.96 11.60 7.99
C PRO A 33 -2.02 10.48 8.42
N PHE A 34 -1.06 10.17 7.55
CA PHE A 34 -0.06 9.14 7.79
C PHE A 34 1.35 9.68 7.50
N GLN A 35 2.31 9.27 8.32
CA GLN A 35 3.72 9.48 8.08
C GLN A 35 4.46 8.16 8.26
N VAL A 36 5.38 7.89 7.34
CA VAL A 36 6.30 6.76 7.47
C VAL A 36 7.29 7.08 8.58
N ASN A 37 7.46 6.13 9.50
CA ASN A 37 8.44 6.22 10.57
C ASN A 37 9.03 4.82 10.80
N VAL A 38 10.26 4.62 10.34
CA VAL A 38 11.03 3.39 10.58
C VAL A 38 11.96 3.63 11.75
N SER A 39 11.93 2.75 12.76
CA SER A 39 12.72 2.94 13.97
C SER A 39 14.22 2.75 13.70
N ASP A 40 15.08 3.43 14.47
CA ASP A 40 16.53 3.20 14.41
C ASP A 40 16.87 1.74 14.74
N ASP A 41 16.09 1.09 15.60
CA ASP A 41 16.27 -0.31 15.96
C ASP A 41 16.00 -1.25 14.77
N ASP A 42 14.97 -0.98 13.96
CA ASP A 42 14.68 -1.74 12.74
C ASP A 42 15.79 -1.56 11.70
N LEU A 43 16.31 -0.34 11.54
CA LEU A 43 17.43 -0.06 10.61
C LEU A 43 18.73 -0.74 11.09
N ALA A 44 19.01 -0.69 12.39
CA ALA A 44 20.14 -1.41 12.97
C ALA A 44 20.00 -2.92 12.82
N ASP A 45 18.78 -3.46 12.98
CA ASP A 45 18.50 -4.88 12.78
C ASP A 45 18.69 -5.31 11.32
N LEU A 46 18.20 -4.51 10.37
CA LEU A 46 18.44 -4.71 8.94
C LEU A 46 19.95 -4.79 8.64
N GLY A 47 20.73 -3.82 9.13
CA GLY A 47 22.18 -3.80 8.97
C GLY A 47 22.87 -5.06 9.54
N ARG A 48 22.47 -5.49 10.74
CA ARG A 48 22.99 -6.74 11.35
C ARG A 48 22.68 -7.97 10.50
N ARG A 49 21.47 -8.07 9.95
CA ARG A 49 21.05 -9.21 9.12
C ARG A 49 21.83 -9.27 7.81
N ILE A 50 22.04 -8.12 7.16
CA ILE A 50 22.83 -8.06 5.92
C ILE A 50 24.29 -8.45 6.20
N ALA A 51 24.87 -7.98 7.30
CA ALA A 51 26.24 -8.34 7.69
C ALA A 51 26.41 -9.83 8.03
N ALA A 52 25.35 -10.49 8.51
CA ALA A 52 25.35 -11.90 8.88
C ALA A 52 25.02 -12.86 7.71
N VAL A 53 24.91 -12.36 6.47
CA VAL A 53 24.58 -13.18 5.31
C VAL A 53 25.59 -14.32 5.13
N ARG A 54 25.06 -15.54 5.00
CA ARG A 54 25.82 -16.71 4.57
C ARG A 54 25.83 -16.76 3.05
N TRP A 55 26.97 -16.42 2.45
CA TRP A 55 27.10 -16.38 1.00
C TRP A 55 27.07 -17.78 0.37
N PRO A 56 26.36 -17.96 -0.76
CA PRO A 56 26.45 -19.18 -1.55
C PRO A 56 27.80 -19.25 -2.29
N THR A 57 28.06 -20.39 -2.92
CA THR A 57 29.15 -20.50 -3.89
C THR A 57 28.86 -19.65 -5.12
N ARG A 58 29.91 -19.24 -5.83
CA ARG A 58 29.79 -18.55 -7.11
C ARG A 58 29.04 -19.39 -8.15
N GLU A 59 28.39 -18.70 -9.09
CA GLU A 59 27.70 -19.29 -10.23
C GLU A 59 28.64 -20.12 -11.11
N LEU A 60 28.07 -21.09 -11.83
CA LEU A 60 28.82 -21.97 -12.74
C LEU A 60 29.04 -21.35 -14.13
N VAL A 61 28.34 -20.26 -14.45
CA VAL A 61 28.37 -19.58 -15.74
C VAL A 61 28.87 -18.14 -15.59
N ALA A 62 29.43 -17.59 -16.67
CA ALA A 62 29.96 -16.23 -16.66
C ALA A 62 28.89 -15.15 -16.96
N ASP A 63 27.71 -15.55 -17.47
CA ASP A 63 26.61 -14.66 -17.80
C ASP A 63 25.53 -14.61 -16.70
N ARG A 64 24.34 -14.06 -17.00
CA ARG A 64 23.21 -13.94 -16.06
C ARG A 64 22.09 -14.95 -16.33
N SER A 65 22.35 -16.00 -17.11
CA SER A 65 21.34 -17.00 -17.48
C SER A 65 20.78 -17.78 -16.27
N GLN A 66 21.51 -17.79 -15.15
CA GLN A 66 21.11 -18.43 -13.89
C GLN A 66 20.62 -17.43 -12.82
N GLY A 67 20.38 -16.18 -13.19
CA GLY A 67 19.94 -15.13 -12.28
C GLY A 67 21.02 -14.10 -11.96
N VAL A 68 20.87 -13.42 -10.82
CA VAL A 68 21.78 -12.35 -10.39
C VAL A 68 23.10 -12.95 -9.93
N GLN A 69 24.21 -12.35 -10.34
CA GLN A 69 25.55 -12.79 -9.98
C GLN A 69 25.90 -12.43 -8.53
N LEU A 70 26.67 -13.30 -7.86
CA LEU A 70 27.09 -13.19 -6.47
C LEU A 70 27.78 -11.85 -6.20
N ALA A 71 28.66 -11.45 -7.12
CA ALA A 71 29.36 -10.17 -7.03
C ALA A 71 28.37 -8.98 -6.98
N THR A 72 27.29 -9.02 -7.79
CA THR A 72 26.27 -7.97 -7.78
C THR A 72 25.49 -7.92 -6.46
N ILE A 73 25.14 -9.07 -5.89
CA ILE A 73 24.43 -9.10 -4.59
C ILE A 73 25.37 -8.65 -3.45
N GLN A 74 26.66 -9.01 -3.50
CA GLN A 74 27.65 -8.55 -2.52
C GLN A 74 27.84 -7.02 -2.59
N GLU A 75 27.91 -6.45 -3.79
CA GLU A 75 27.97 -5.01 -3.99
C GLU A 75 26.70 -4.31 -3.47
N LEU A 76 25.51 -4.87 -3.76
CA LEU A 76 24.24 -4.33 -3.23
C LEU A 76 24.19 -4.38 -1.70
N ALA A 77 24.61 -5.49 -1.10
CA ALA A 77 24.67 -5.64 0.35
C ALA A 77 25.64 -4.65 1.00
N HIS A 78 26.79 -4.38 0.35
CA HIS A 78 27.72 -3.36 0.78
C HIS A 78 27.08 -1.97 0.72
N TYR A 79 26.50 -1.61 -0.41
CA TYR A 79 25.83 -0.32 -0.60
C TYR A 79 24.74 -0.08 0.46
N TRP A 80 23.88 -1.07 0.72
CA TRP A 80 22.82 -0.96 1.73
C TRP A 80 23.32 -0.80 3.17
N THR A 81 24.53 -1.25 3.48
CA THR A 81 25.08 -1.17 4.86
C THR A 81 26.03 -0.01 5.06
N ALA A 82 26.67 0.49 3.98
CA ALA A 82 27.71 1.51 4.06
C ALA A 82 27.27 2.87 3.52
N ASP A 83 26.47 2.90 2.45
CA ASP A 83 26.27 4.11 1.65
C ASP A 83 24.80 4.55 1.55
N TYR A 84 23.86 3.62 1.70
CA TYR A 84 22.44 3.92 1.56
C TYR A 84 21.88 4.59 2.82
N ASP A 85 21.44 5.83 2.69
CA ASP A 85 20.77 6.55 3.75
C ASP A 85 19.25 6.40 3.66
N TRP A 86 18.68 5.56 4.55
CA TRP A 86 17.24 5.36 4.67
C TRP A 86 16.49 6.67 5.02
N ARG A 87 17.11 7.56 5.80
CA ARG A 87 16.45 8.79 6.28
C ARG A 87 16.19 9.76 5.13
N THR A 88 17.07 9.80 4.14
CA THR A 88 16.84 10.55 2.90
C THR A 88 15.61 10.05 2.15
N PHE A 89 15.42 8.73 2.03
CA PHE A 89 14.23 8.15 1.38
C PHE A 89 12.95 8.41 2.20
N GLU A 90 12.99 8.19 3.52
CA GLU A 90 11.86 8.45 4.42
C GLU A 90 11.41 9.92 4.36
N ALA A 91 12.34 10.87 4.38
CA ALA A 91 12.05 12.28 4.24
C ALA A 91 11.42 12.61 2.88
N SER A 92 11.93 12.00 1.80
CA SER A 92 11.39 12.19 0.45
C SER A 92 9.95 11.69 0.33
N LEU A 93 9.63 10.55 0.94
CA LEU A 93 8.28 9.99 0.93
C LEU A 93 7.32 10.82 1.81
N ASN A 94 7.78 11.25 2.99
CA ASN A 94 7.00 12.08 3.92
C ASN A 94 6.81 13.54 3.46
N ALA A 95 7.50 13.97 2.39
CA ALA A 95 7.23 15.25 1.74
C ALA A 95 5.87 15.27 1.01
N LEU A 96 5.27 14.10 0.77
CA LEU A 96 3.96 13.97 0.14
C LEU A 96 2.84 13.84 1.18
N PRO A 97 1.62 14.34 0.90
CA PRO A 97 0.43 14.07 1.70
C PRO A 97 0.03 12.59 1.61
N GLN A 98 0.19 11.87 2.72
CA GLN A 98 -0.17 10.45 2.82
C GLN A 98 -1.26 10.25 3.85
N PHE A 99 -2.09 9.23 3.64
CA PHE A 99 -3.25 8.95 4.47
C PHE A 99 -3.47 7.46 4.65
N LYS A 100 -4.26 7.12 5.67
CA LYS A 100 -4.85 5.80 5.87
C LYS A 100 -6.35 5.93 6.11
N THR A 101 -7.10 4.94 5.65
CA THR A 101 -8.51 4.76 5.99
C THR A 101 -8.80 3.27 6.15
N ALA A 102 -9.71 2.92 7.04
CA ALA A 102 -10.21 1.56 7.14
C ALA A 102 -11.21 1.32 6.00
N ILE A 103 -11.08 0.20 5.29
CA ILE A 103 -12.05 -0.29 4.31
C ILE A 103 -12.24 -1.77 4.60
N ASP A 104 -13.47 -2.19 4.91
CA ASP A 104 -13.81 -3.58 5.25
C ASP A 104 -12.88 -4.19 6.33
N GLY A 105 -12.48 -3.37 7.31
CA GLY A 105 -11.61 -3.79 8.42
C GLY A 105 -10.11 -3.81 8.10
N VAL A 106 -9.69 -3.32 6.93
CA VAL A 106 -8.28 -3.25 6.52
C VAL A 106 -7.84 -1.79 6.40
N ASP A 107 -6.71 -1.45 7.01
CA ASP A 107 -6.06 -0.15 6.80
C ASP A 107 -5.48 -0.04 5.40
N VAL A 108 -6.07 0.83 4.57
CA VAL A 108 -5.59 1.14 3.22
C VAL A 108 -4.77 2.42 3.25
N HIS A 109 -3.48 2.31 2.92
CA HIS A 109 -2.58 3.46 2.73
C HIS A 109 -2.71 4.00 1.31
N PHE A 110 -2.67 5.34 1.19
CA PHE A 110 -2.63 6.01 -0.11
C PHE A 110 -1.94 7.38 -0.03
N ILE A 111 -1.46 7.84 -1.17
CA ILE A 111 -0.97 9.21 -1.38
C ILE A 111 -2.05 9.96 -2.15
N HIS A 112 -2.44 11.14 -1.67
CA HIS A 112 -3.45 11.97 -2.35
C HIS A 112 -2.93 13.40 -2.48
N VAL A 113 -2.60 13.77 -3.72
CA VAL A 113 -2.17 15.12 -4.08
C VAL A 113 -3.27 15.75 -4.93
N LYS A 114 -3.76 16.92 -4.50
CA LYS A 114 -4.78 17.67 -5.22
C LYS A 114 -4.14 18.57 -6.26
N SER A 115 -4.69 18.53 -7.48
CA SER A 115 -4.34 19.48 -8.52
C SER A 115 -4.76 20.91 -8.14
N PRO A 116 -4.00 21.95 -8.52
CA PRO A 116 -4.43 23.34 -8.38
C PRO A 116 -5.52 23.73 -9.40
N HIS A 117 -5.77 22.91 -10.43
CA HIS A 117 -6.73 23.20 -11.49
C HIS A 117 -8.17 22.87 -11.07
N ALA A 118 -9.09 23.82 -11.21
CA ALA A 118 -10.46 23.73 -10.66
C ALA A 118 -11.31 22.56 -11.17
N ASN A 119 -11.01 22.06 -12.38
CA ASN A 119 -11.75 20.98 -13.04
C ASN A 119 -10.88 19.73 -13.25
N ALA A 120 -9.87 19.52 -12.41
CA ALA A 120 -8.99 18.37 -12.52
C ALA A 120 -9.78 17.05 -12.42
N LEU A 121 -9.52 16.13 -13.36
CA LEU A 121 -10.11 14.80 -13.36
C LEU A 121 -9.43 13.94 -12.27
N PRO A 122 -10.18 13.35 -11.33
CA PRO A 122 -9.60 12.41 -10.38
C PRO A 122 -9.07 11.16 -11.11
N VAL A 123 -7.83 10.78 -10.81
CA VAL A 123 -7.19 9.57 -11.34
C VAL A 123 -6.71 8.71 -10.17
N ILE A 124 -7.03 7.42 -10.24
CA ILE A 124 -6.47 6.40 -9.33
C ILE A 124 -5.38 5.67 -10.09
N ILE A 125 -4.20 5.58 -9.49
CA ILE A 125 -3.06 4.85 -10.05
C ILE A 125 -2.68 3.77 -9.05
N THR A 126 -2.52 2.55 -9.56
CA THR A 126 -2.17 1.37 -8.76
C THR A 126 -0.82 0.85 -9.20
N HIS A 127 -0.04 0.37 -8.24
CA HIS A 127 1.20 -0.33 -8.49
C HIS A 127 0.93 -1.84 -8.64
N GLY A 128 1.89 -2.56 -9.20
CA GLY A 128 1.85 -4.01 -9.33
C GLY A 128 2.82 -4.70 -8.37
N TRP A 129 3.00 -6.01 -8.57
CA TRP A 129 4.07 -6.78 -7.93
C TRP A 129 5.27 -6.91 -8.89
N PRO A 130 6.53 -6.82 -8.43
CA PRO A 130 7.03 -6.64 -7.05
C PRO A 130 7.19 -5.17 -6.62
N GLY A 131 6.40 -4.27 -7.20
CA GLY A 131 6.48 -2.83 -7.00
C GLY A 131 5.80 -2.30 -5.74
N SER A 132 5.73 -0.97 -5.65
CA SER A 132 5.03 -0.25 -4.59
C SER A 132 4.65 1.16 -5.07
N VAL A 133 3.99 1.96 -4.23
CA VAL A 133 3.71 3.38 -4.51
C VAL A 133 4.96 4.19 -4.87
N VAL A 134 6.15 3.71 -4.48
CA VAL A 134 7.44 4.34 -4.77
C VAL A 134 7.69 4.48 -6.28
N GLU A 135 7.20 3.54 -7.10
CA GLU A 135 7.33 3.58 -8.56
C GLU A 135 6.58 4.77 -9.17
N LEU A 136 5.60 5.32 -8.45
CA LEU A 136 4.70 6.36 -8.94
C LEU A 136 5.14 7.76 -8.49
N LEU A 137 6.15 7.90 -7.62
CA LEU A 137 6.53 9.20 -7.06
C LEU A 137 6.92 10.22 -8.14
N GLY A 138 7.63 9.76 -9.18
CA GLY A 138 8.09 10.61 -10.27
C GLY A 138 6.97 11.18 -11.17
N ILE A 139 5.79 10.56 -11.17
CA ILE A 139 4.66 11.00 -12.03
C ILE A 139 3.66 11.89 -11.28
N ILE A 140 3.74 12.00 -9.95
CA ILE A 140 2.79 12.78 -9.15
C ILE A 140 2.76 14.24 -9.60
N GLY A 141 3.93 14.89 -9.67
CA GLY A 141 4.04 16.29 -10.10
C GLY A 141 3.42 16.53 -11.48
N PRO A 142 3.92 15.87 -12.54
CA PRO A 142 3.40 16.02 -13.90
C PRO A 142 1.90 15.74 -14.06
N LEU A 143 1.32 14.83 -13.27
CA LEU A 143 -0.11 14.50 -13.35
C LEU A 143 -0.99 15.43 -12.52
N THR A 144 -0.47 16.00 -11.44
CA THR A 144 -1.23 16.89 -10.56
C THR A 144 -1.20 18.33 -11.03
N ASP A 145 -0.10 18.76 -11.65
CA ASP A 145 0.05 20.11 -12.22
C ASP A 145 0.62 20.04 -13.65
N PRO A 146 -0.18 19.58 -14.63
CA PRO A 146 0.21 19.59 -16.02
C PRO A 146 0.25 21.03 -16.55
N THR A 147 1.36 21.41 -17.17
CA THR A 147 1.57 22.70 -17.85
C THR A 147 0.84 22.78 -19.18
#